data_AF-A0A524A9Z3-F1
#
_entry.id   AF-A0A524A9Z3-F1
#
_cell.length_a   1.000
_cell.length_b   1.000
_cell.length_c   1.000
_cell.angle_alpha   90.00
_cell.angle_beta   90.00
_cell.angle_gamma   90.00
#
_symmetry.space_group_name_H-M   'P 1'
#
loop_
_entity.id
_entity.type
_entity.pdbx_description
1 polymer ?
#
loop_
_entity_poly.entity_id
_entity_poly.type
_entity_poly.pdbx_seq_one_letter_code
_entity_poly.pdbx_strand_id
1 'polypeptide(L)'
;MEGPQTVIVRFLDVWGNSSDRAVTVKLDMTAPEWSGYQTDSVVVQDALSGLDMASAAWASSMDGGTTWEPWQPITLTASSGITLPVELSASPEPTTLLRFRIQDLAGNVSESASLPSGVPAPGGERLMLPLILRRIG
;
A
#
# COMPACT_ATOMS: atom_id res chain seq x y z
N MET A 1 17.70 10.90 -9.24
CA MET A 1 17.83 9.81 -10.23
C MET A 1 17.42 8.54 -9.52
N GLU A 2 16.52 7.76 -10.09
CA GLU A 2 16.11 6.46 -9.55
C GLU A 2 16.99 5.32 -10.10
N GLY A 3 16.98 4.16 -9.44
CA GLY A 3 17.60 2.94 -9.92
C GLY A 3 19.08 2.77 -9.57
N PRO A 4 19.82 1.90 -10.29
CA PRO A 4 21.22 1.61 -10.00
C PRO A 4 22.10 2.86 -10.08
N GLN A 5 22.81 3.16 -9.00
CA GLN A 5 23.81 4.22 -8.89
C GLN A 5 25.15 3.60 -8.55
N THR A 6 26.22 4.04 -9.23
CA THR A 6 27.58 3.66 -8.87
C THR A 6 28.15 4.67 -7.89
N VAL A 7 28.53 4.18 -6.71
CA VAL A 7 29.25 4.96 -5.70
C VAL A 7 30.67 4.43 -5.56
N ILE A 8 31.61 5.31 -5.23
CA ILE A 8 32.98 4.93 -4.89
C ILE A 8 33.11 4.88 -3.38
N VAL A 9 33.43 3.71 -2.85
CA VAL A 9 33.79 3.53 -1.44
C VAL A 9 35.30 3.61 -1.32
N ARG A 10 35.80 4.52 -0.49
CA ARG A 10 37.21 4.63 -0.13
C ARG A 10 37.47 3.95 1.20
N PHE A 11 38.33 2.93 1.18
CA PHE A 11 38.89 2.33 2.39
C PHE A 11 40.18 3.05 2.72
N LEU A 12 40.28 3.60 3.93
CA LEU A 12 41.46 4.29 4.45
C LEU A 12 41.94 3.52 5.69
N ASP A 13 43.22 3.19 5.75
CA ASP A 13 43.82 2.59 6.94
C ASP A 13 44.43 3.64 7.89
N VAL A 14 44.85 3.19 9.07
CA VAL A 14 45.45 4.06 10.11
C VAL A 14 46.81 4.64 9.71
N TRP A 15 47.43 4.13 8.63
CA TRP A 15 48.69 4.61 8.08
C TRP A 15 48.51 5.53 6.87
N GLY A 16 47.26 5.81 6.48
CA GLY A 16 46.92 6.70 5.37
C GLY A 16 46.91 6.03 3.99
N ASN A 17 47.06 4.71 3.90
CA ASN A 17 46.88 4.01 2.63
C ASN A 17 45.40 3.98 2.26
N SER A 18 45.08 4.30 1.01
CA SER A 18 43.71 4.29 0.50
C SER A 18 43.52 3.34 -0.67
N SER A 19 42.37 2.68 -0.73
CA SER A 19 41.88 1.97 -1.91
C SER A 19 40.43 2.32 -2.20
N ASP A 20 40.13 2.52 -3.49
CA ASP A 20 38.81 2.89 -3.96
C ASP A 20 38.13 1.66 -4.61
N ARG A 21 36.86 1.44 -4.29
CA ARG A 21 36.06 0.36 -4.87
C ARG A 21 34.71 0.89 -5.34
N ALA A 22 34.39 0.65 -6.61
CA ALA A 22 33.06 0.91 -7.13
C ALA A 22 32.05 -0.10 -6.57
N VAL A 23 30.92 0.40 -6.08
CA VAL A 23 29.79 -0.38 -5.59
C VAL A 23 28.52 0.13 -6.26
N THR A 24 27.63 -0.79 -6.62
CA THR A 24 26.31 -0.43 -7.14
C THR A 24 25.31 -0.45 -6.00
N VAL A 25 24.59 0.65 -5.81
CA VAL A 25 23.43 0.76 -4.92
C VAL A 25 22.18 0.99 -5.76
N LYS A 26 21.01 0.53 -5.29
CA LYS A 26 19.74 0.84 -5.94
C LYS A 26 19.09 1.98 -5.14
N LEU A 27 19.00 3.16 -5.75
CA LEU A 27 18.27 4.27 -5.17
C LEU A 27 16.80 4.14 -5.55
N ASP A 28 15.93 4.23 -4.55
CA ASP A 28 14.48 4.22 -4.71
C ASP A 28 13.88 5.25 -3.74
N MET A 29 13.33 6.32 -4.28
CA MET A 29 12.65 7.37 -3.51
C MET A 29 11.14 7.40 -3.78
N THR A 30 10.62 6.39 -4.49
CA THR A 30 9.22 6.33 -4.89
C THR A 30 8.45 5.42 -3.95
N ALA A 31 7.33 5.90 -3.43
CA ALA A 31 6.47 5.09 -2.59
C ALA A 31 5.65 4.09 -3.43
N PRO A 32 5.22 2.96 -2.85
CA PRO A 32 4.33 2.01 -3.52
C PRO A 32 3.08 2.65 -4.13
N GLU A 33 2.71 2.17 -5.32
CA GLU A 33 1.56 2.67 -6.08
C GLU A 33 0.33 1.76 -5.90
N TRP A 34 -0.84 2.38 -5.78
CA TRP A 34 -2.12 1.70 -5.55
C TRP A 34 -2.98 1.67 -6.82
N SER A 35 -3.67 0.57 -7.04
CA SER A 35 -4.60 0.37 -8.17
C SER A 35 -5.67 -0.67 -7.80
N GLY A 36 -6.57 -1.00 -8.75
CA GLY A 36 -7.48 -2.16 -8.58
C GLY A 36 -8.39 -2.10 -7.35
N TYR A 37 -8.87 -0.91 -6.98
CA TYR A 37 -9.74 -0.69 -5.83
C TYR A 37 -11.04 -1.48 -5.91
N GLN A 38 -11.33 -2.27 -4.88
CA GLN A 38 -12.57 -2.99 -4.63
C GLN A 38 -13.11 -2.63 -3.24
N THR A 39 -14.24 -3.20 -2.84
CA THR A 39 -14.90 -2.86 -1.56
C THR A 39 -14.02 -3.10 -0.34
N ASP A 40 -13.24 -4.18 -0.34
CA ASP A 40 -12.45 -4.68 0.78
C ASP A 40 -11.02 -5.10 0.37
N SER A 41 -10.65 -4.82 -0.87
CA SER A 41 -9.30 -5.09 -1.38
C SER A 41 -8.79 -3.98 -2.29
N VAL A 42 -7.47 -3.92 -2.40
CA VAL A 42 -6.74 -3.01 -3.29
C VAL A 42 -5.48 -3.70 -3.79
N VAL A 43 -5.05 -3.38 -4.99
CA VAL A 43 -3.79 -3.85 -5.55
C VAL A 43 -2.71 -2.81 -5.28
N VAL A 44 -1.53 -3.27 -4.86
CA VAL A 44 -0.36 -2.43 -4.66
C VAL A 44 0.85 -3.00 -5.39
N GLN A 45 1.72 -2.12 -5.88
CA GLN A 45 2.95 -2.51 -6.53
C GLN A 45 4.05 -1.51 -6.20
N ASP A 46 5.25 -2.02 -5.94
CA ASP A 46 6.47 -1.26 -6.13
C ASP A 46 7.36 -2.00 -7.12
N ALA A 47 7.69 -1.35 -8.24
CA ALA A 47 8.44 -1.99 -9.33
C ALA A 47 9.96 -1.87 -9.15
N LEU A 48 10.41 -1.05 -8.19
CA LEU A 48 11.82 -0.72 -8.02
C LEU A 48 12.43 -1.53 -6.88
N SER A 49 12.32 -1.14 -5.61
CA SER A 49 12.87 -1.93 -4.50
C SER A 49 12.05 -3.18 -4.15
N GLY A 50 10.78 -3.22 -4.54
CA GLY A 50 9.83 -4.27 -4.23
C GLY A 50 9.19 -4.07 -2.85
N LEU A 51 8.04 -4.71 -2.64
CA LEU A 51 7.24 -4.53 -1.42
C LEU A 51 7.84 -5.24 -0.20
N ASP A 52 7.77 -4.60 0.97
CA ASP A 52 7.98 -5.28 2.25
C ASP A 52 6.66 -5.86 2.77
N MET A 53 6.47 -7.17 2.53
CA MET A 53 5.22 -7.87 2.82
C MET A 53 4.89 -7.93 4.32
N ALA A 54 5.90 -7.78 5.19
CA ALA A 54 5.70 -7.75 6.64
C ALA A 54 5.14 -6.42 7.15
N SER A 55 5.22 -5.35 6.34
CA SER A 55 4.76 -4.00 6.70
C SER A 55 3.28 -3.76 6.36
N ALA A 56 2.66 -4.66 5.59
CA ALA A 56 1.30 -4.51 5.10
C ALA A 56 0.29 -4.47 6.25
N ALA A 57 -0.57 -3.45 6.23
CA ALA A 57 -1.60 -3.27 7.25
C ALA A 57 -2.84 -2.58 6.69
N TRP A 58 -3.95 -2.69 7.41
CA TRP A 58 -5.19 -1.98 7.13
C TRP A 58 -5.69 -1.24 8.38
N ALA A 59 -6.54 -0.24 8.17
CA ALA A 59 -7.26 0.45 9.24
C ALA A 59 -8.70 0.72 8.80
N SER A 60 -9.62 0.73 9.76
CA SER A 60 -11.03 1.06 9.55
C SER A 60 -11.41 2.38 10.22
N SER A 61 -12.48 2.97 9.74
CA SER A 61 -13.11 4.14 10.35
C SER A 61 -14.63 3.98 10.38
N MET A 62 -15.22 4.24 11.55
CA MET A 62 -16.67 4.23 11.73
C MET A 62 -17.31 5.61 11.49
N ASP A 63 -16.54 6.69 11.52
CA ASP A 63 -17.03 8.07 11.48
C ASP A 63 -16.70 8.80 10.17
N GLY A 64 -16.63 8.04 9.08
CA GLY A 64 -16.41 8.59 7.73
C GLY A 64 -14.99 9.10 7.48
N GLY A 65 -14.00 8.58 8.21
CA GLY A 65 -12.59 8.90 8.05
C GLY A 65 -12.09 10.02 8.96
N THR A 66 -12.92 10.48 9.92
CA THR A 66 -12.53 11.50 10.90
C THR A 66 -11.54 10.94 11.90
N THR A 67 -11.80 9.73 12.38
CA THR A 67 -10.89 8.94 13.21
C THR A 67 -10.67 7.57 12.58
N TRP A 68 -9.51 6.98 12.89
CA TRP A 68 -9.12 5.66 12.38
C TRP A 68 -8.71 4.78 13.55
N GLU A 69 -9.15 3.54 13.49
CA GLU A 69 -8.64 2.50 14.38
C GLU A 69 -7.13 2.29 14.18
N PRO A 70 -6.44 1.71 15.17
CA PRO A 70 -5.04 1.33 15.02
C PRO A 70 -4.84 0.40 13.81
N TRP A 71 -3.70 0.57 13.12
CA TRP A 71 -3.32 -0.28 12.01
C TRP A 71 -3.23 -1.75 12.42
N GLN A 72 -3.92 -2.61 11.68
CA GLN A 72 -3.95 -4.05 11.86
C GLN A 72 -3.13 -4.74 10.77
N PRO A 73 -2.23 -5.69 11.12
CA PRO A 73 -1.36 -6.32 10.14
C PRO A 73 -2.14 -7.22 9.18
N ILE A 74 -1.65 -7.31 7.94
CA ILE A 74 -2.14 -8.27 6.93
C ILE A 74 -1.08 -9.37 6.79
N THR A 75 -1.49 -10.62 6.99
CA THR A 75 -0.61 -11.77 6.74
C THR A 75 -0.63 -12.11 5.26
N LEU A 76 0.49 -11.89 4.59
CA LEU A 76 0.68 -12.20 3.17
C LEU A 76 1.62 -13.40 3.02
N THR A 77 1.38 -14.22 1.99
CA THR A 77 2.16 -15.44 1.74
C THR A 77 3.34 -15.24 0.79
N ALA A 78 3.35 -14.15 0.02
CA ALA A 78 4.47 -13.84 -0.86
C ALA A 78 5.68 -13.31 -0.05
N SER A 79 6.87 -13.49 -0.60
CA SER A 79 8.11 -13.00 0.01
C SER A 79 8.31 -11.51 -0.23
N SER A 80 8.95 -10.81 0.73
CA SER A 80 9.37 -9.41 0.54
C SER A 80 10.32 -9.27 -0.66
N GLY A 81 10.30 -8.09 -1.29
CA GLY A 81 11.02 -7.80 -2.52
C GLY A 81 10.25 -8.20 -3.80
N ILE A 82 8.99 -8.62 -3.68
CA ILE A 82 8.14 -8.83 -4.84
C ILE A 82 7.89 -7.50 -5.56
N THR A 83 8.15 -7.49 -6.86
CA THR A 83 7.94 -6.32 -7.74
C THR A 83 6.71 -6.43 -8.63
N LEU A 84 5.97 -7.54 -8.52
CA LEU A 84 4.70 -7.76 -9.22
C LEU A 84 3.55 -7.19 -8.38
N PRO A 85 2.40 -6.87 -9.00
CA PRO A 85 1.21 -6.44 -8.27
C PRO A 85 0.77 -7.47 -7.24
N VAL A 86 0.43 -7.00 -6.04
CA VAL A 86 -0.09 -7.81 -4.93
C VAL A 86 -1.43 -7.26 -4.50
N GLU A 87 -2.42 -8.13 -4.35
CA GLU A 87 -3.71 -7.76 -3.76
C GLU A 87 -3.62 -7.82 -2.23
N LEU A 88 -3.98 -6.72 -1.58
CA LEU A 88 -4.21 -6.64 -0.15
C LEU A 88 -5.71 -6.70 0.09
N SER A 89 -6.14 -7.55 1.01
CA SER A 89 -7.54 -7.68 1.40
C SER A 89 -7.68 -7.58 2.90
N ALA A 90 -8.77 -6.97 3.36
CA ALA A 90 -9.13 -6.92 4.77
C ALA A 90 -10.56 -7.45 4.95
N SER A 91 -10.82 -8.14 6.06
CA SER A 91 -12.17 -8.58 6.43
C SER A 91 -12.55 -7.93 7.75
N PRO A 92 -12.86 -6.62 7.76
CA PRO A 92 -13.26 -5.95 8.99
C PRO A 92 -14.68 -6.36 9.39
N GLU A 93 -14.97 -6.20 10.68
CA GLU A 93 -16.35 -5.99 11.16
C GLU A 93 -17.01 -4.80 10.39
N PRO A 94 -18.35 -4.67 10.39
CA PRO A 94 -19.01 -3.57 9.67
C PRO A 94 -18.41 -2.21 10.04
N THR A 95 -17.84 -1.53 9.04
CA THR A 95 -17.16 -0.24 9.14
C THR A 95 -17.77 0.75 8.12
N THR A 96 -17.42 2.03 8.18
CA THR A 96 -17.82 3.00 7.15
C THR A 96 -16.75 3.08 6.05
N LEU A 97 -15.48 3.18 6.44
CA LEU A 97 -14.35 3.22 5.52
C LEU A 97 -13.25 2.22 5.90
N LEU A 98 -12.45 1.88 4.89
CA LEU A 98 -11.21 1.11 4.96
C LEU A 98 -10.07 1.86 4.28
N ARG A 99 -8.84 1.67 4.75
CA ARG A 99 -7.63 2.04 4.03
C ARG A 99 -6.50 1.06 4.30
N PHE A 100 -5.53 1.04 3.41
CA PHE A 100 -4.37 0.17 3.46
C PHE A 100 -3.09 0.99 3.56
N ARG A 101 -2.04 0.39 4.13
CA ARG A 101 -0.68 0.90 4.06
C ARG A 101 0.29 -0.23 3.79
N ILE A 102 1.39 0.10 3.13
CA ILE A 102 2.54 -0.79 2.97
C ILE A 102 3.80 0.04 2.74
N GLN A 103 4.94 -0.53 3.10
CA GLN A 103 6.27 -0.01 2.83
C GLN A 103 6.96 -0.86 1.76
N ASP A 104 7.84 -0.24 0.97
CA ASP A 104 8.79 -0.96 0.13
C ASP A 104 10.09 -1.35 0.90
N LEU A 105 11.02 -2.00 0.22
CA LEU A 105 12.33 -2.36 0.78
C LEU A 105 13.32 -1.19 0.87
N ALA A 106 13.02 -0.06 0.24
CA ALA A 106 13.82 1.17 0.36
C ALA A 106 13.41 2.05 1.55
N GLY A 107 12.28 1.76 2.19
CA GLY A 107 11.77 2.51 3.33
C GLY A 107 10.60 3.46 3.01
N ASN A 108 10.15 3.53 1.75
CA ASN A 108 9.07 4.42 1.37
C ASN A 108 7.72 3.80 1.76
N VAL A 109 6.94 4.55 2.53
CA VAL A 109 5.60 4.14 2.98
C VAL A 109 4.54 4.81 2.11
N SER A 110 3.52 4.06 1.74
CA SER A 110 2.35 4.57 1.03
C SER A 110 1.07 4.18 1.76
N GLU A 111 0.05 5.03 1.68
CA GLU A 111 -1.31 4.76 2.14
C GLU A 111 -2.29 4.84 0.97
N SER A 112 -3.25 3.93 0.91
CA SER A 112 -4.28 3.94 -0.13
C SER A 112 -5.29 5.06 0.10
N ALA A 113 -6.00 5.45 -0.95
CA ALA A 113 -7.28 6.13 -0.79
C ALA A 113 -8.26 5.29 0.06
N SER A 114 -9.22 5.95 0.72
CA SER A 114 -10.24 5.28 1.52
C SER A 114 -11.29 4.59 0.65
N LEU A 115 -11.64 3.37 1.00
CA LEU A 115 -12.67 2.56 0.37
C LEU A 115 -13.95 2.56 1.21
N PRO A 116 -15.14 2.75 0.62
CA PRO A 116 -16.39 2.56 1.33
C PRO A 116 -16.57 1.08 1.67
N SER A 117 -16.96 0.77 2.90
CA SER A 117 -17.37 -0.59 3.22
C SER A 117 -18.68 -0.90 2.49
N GLY A 118 -18.84 -2.15 2.04
CA GLY A 118 -20.06 -2.62 1.37
C GLY A 118 -21.31 -2.61 2.25
N VAL A 119 -21.20 -2.19 3.51
CA VAL A 119 -22.30 -2.02 4.45
C VAL A 119 -22.62 -0.52 4.53
N PRO A 120 -23.85 -0.09 4.15
CA PRO A 120 -24.23 1.31 4.29
C PRO A 120 -24.13 1.72 5.76
N ALA A 121 -23.48 2.86 6.01
CA ALA A 121 -23.42 3.47 7.34
C ALA A 121 -24.82 3.47 7.97
N PRO A 122 -24.97 3.10 9.26
CA PRO A 122 -26.24 3.20 9.95
C PRO A 122 -26.62 4.69 10.06
N GLY A 123 -27.41 5.17 9.10
CA GLY A 123 -27.79 6.58 8.97
C GLY A 123 -27.98 7.08 7.52
N GLY A 124 -27.58 6.31 6.51
CA GLY A 124 -27.87 6.65 5.12
C GLY A 124 -29.33 6.34 4.76
N GLU A 125 -30.19 7.36 4.70
CA GLU A 125 -31.53 7.23 4.14
C GLU A 125 -31.44 6.59 2.76
N ARG A 126 -32.00 5.39 2.67
CA ARG A 126 -32.11 4.63 1.43
C ARG A 126 -33.14 5.33 0.56
N LEU A 127 -32.71 6.31 -0.23
CA LEU A 127 -33.48 6.84 -1.36
C LEU A 127 -33.67 5.68 -2.36
N MET A 128 -34.74 4.91 -2.14
CA MET A 128 -35.26 3.95 -3.10
C MET A 128 -35.65 4.72 -4.36
N LEU A 129 -34.78 4.73 -5.37
CA LEU A 129 -35.17 5.07 -6.73
C LEU A 129 -36.29 4.11 -7.14
N PRO A 130 -37.49 4.58 -7.54
CA PRO A 130 -38.55 3.67 -7.96
C PRO A 130 -38.11 2.94 -9.22
N LEU A 131 -38.11 1.60 -9.16
CA LEU A 131 -37.93 0.73 -10.32
C LEU A 131 -39.09 0.97 -11.28
N ILE A 132 -38.87 1.77 -12.32
CA ILE A 132 -39.83 1.94 -13.42
C ILE A 132 -39.84 0.64 -14.23
N LEU A 133 -40.80 -0.24 -13.95
CA LEU A 133 -41.11 -1.37 -14.84
C LEU A 133 -41.70 -0.81 -16.14
N ARG A 134 -40.94 -0.79 -17.23
CA ARG A 134 -41.50 -0.55 -18.56
C ARG A 134 -42.32 -1.78 -18.96
N ARG A 135 -43.65 -1.62 -19.00
CA ARG A 135 -44.55 -2.58 -19.61
C ARG A 135 -44.27 -2.60 -21.12
N ILE A 136 -43.89 -3.76 -21.62
CA ILE A 136 -43.78 -4.05 -23.05
C ILE A 136 -45.22 -4.08 -23.59
N GLY A 137 -45.48 -3.25 -24.60
CA GLY A 137 -46.68 -3.28 -25.43
C GLY A 137 -46.28 -3.54 -26.87
#